data_AF-A0A6B3CEA7-F1
#
_entry.id   AF-A0A6B3CEA7-F1
#
_cell.length_a   1.000
_cell.length_b   1.000
_cell.length_c   1.000
_cell.angle_alpha   90.00
_cell.angle_beta   90.00
_cell.angle_gamma   90.00
#
_symmetry.space_group_name_H-M   'P 1'
#
loop_
_entity.id
_entity.type
_entity.pdbx_description
1 polymer ?
#
loop_
_entity_poly.entity_id
_entity_poly.type
_entity_poly.pdbx_seq_one_letter_code
_entity_poly.pdbx_strand_id
1 'polypeptide(L)' 'MLPYLLIAPAVVALAAVFVWPLIKTVIMSFQDVGRRELWTGQAADWVGFDQFTNILGDS' A
#
# COMPACT_ATOMS: atom_id res chain seq x y z
N MET A 1 -14.59 25.85 -17.49
CA MET A 1 -13.23 25.46 -17.02
C MET A 1 -12.93 25.98 -15.62
N LEU A 2 -13.21 27.26 -15.33
CA LEU A 2 -13.07 27.86 -13.99
C LEU A 2 -13.65 27.04 -12.81
N PRO A 3 -14.86 26.43 -12.88
CA PRO A 3 -15.40 25.69 -11.73
C PRO A 3 -14.60 24.42 -11.39
N TYR A 4 -13.97 23.79 -12.37
CA TYR A 4 -13.15 22.59 -12.14
C TYR A 4 -11.84 22.91 -11.42
N LEU A 5 -11.26 24.08 -11.66
CA LEU A 5 -10.04 24.52 -10.96
C LEU A 5 -10.29 24.80 -9.48
N LEU A 6 -11.49 25.26 -9.12
CA LEU A 6 -11.86 25.50 -7.73
C LEU A 6 -11.99 24.19 -6.92
N ILE A 7 -12.48 23.12 -7.55
CA ILE A 7 -12.63 21.80 -6.89
C ILE A 7 -11.40 20.90 -7.03
N ALA A 8 -10.53 21.17 -8.00
CA ALA A 8 -9.30 20.42 -8.25
C ALA A 8 -8.46 20.16 -6.99
N PRO A 9 -8.17 21.13 -6.10
CA PRO A 9 -7.37 20.85 -4.91
C PRO A 9 -8.04 19.87 -3.95
N ALA A 10 -9.37 19.92 -3.82
CA ALA A 10 -10.11 18.96 -3.00
C ALA A 10 -10.06 17.55 -3.60
N VAL A 11 -10.24 17.44 -4.92
CA VAL A 11 -10.15 16.14 -5.62
C VAL A 11 -8.75 15.55 -5.51
N VAL A 12 -7.70 16.37 -5.67
CA VAL A 12 -6.31 15.93 -5.51
C VAL A 12 -6.04 15.46 -4.08
N ALA A 13 -6.52 16.20 -3.07
CA ALA A 13 -6.35 15.81 -1.68
C ALA A 13 -7.05 14.46 -1.38
N LEU A 14 -8.30 14.29 -1.84
CA LEU A 14 -9.04 13.04 -1.70
C LEU A 14 -8.32 11.89 -2.40
N ALA A 15 -7.91 12.10 -3.66
CA ALA A 15 -7.17 11.10 -4.42
C ALA A 15 -5.87 10.70 -3.69
N ALA A 16 -5.10 11.65 -3.16
CA ALA A 16 -3.89 11.36 -2.41
C ALA A 16 -4.17 10.52 -1.15
N VAL A 17 -5.20 10.90 -0.38
CA VAL A 17 -5.60 10.17 0.84
C VAL A 17 -6.03 8.73 0.54
N PHE A 18 -6.73 8.49 -0.57
CA PHE A 18 -7.15 7.15 -0.96
C PHE A 18 -6.05 6.34 -1.64
N VAL A 19 -5.23 6.96 -2.48
CA VAL A 19 -4.18 6.26 -3.25
C VAL A 19 -3.01 5.86 -2.35
N TRP A 20 -2.65 6.68 -1.36
CA TRP A 20 -1.56 6.37 -0.45
C TRP A 20 -1.68 5.01 0.26
N PRO A 21 -2.78 4.66 0.95
CA PRO A 21 -2.91 3.36 1.60
C PRO A 21 -2.93 2.21 0.59
N LEU A 22 -3.43 2.41 -0.63
CA LEU A 22 -3.39 1.38 -1.67
C LEU A 22 -1.95 1.09 -2.11
N ILE A 23 -1.14 2.13 -2.36
CA ILE A 23 0.28 1.98 -2.66
C ILE A 23 0.99 1.27 -1.51
N LYS A 24 0.70 1.68 -0.26
CA LYS A 24 1.28 1.04 0.93
C LYS A 24 0.91 -0.45 0.99
N THR A 25 -0.34 -0.81 0.75
CA THR A 25 -0.79 -2.21 0.73
C THR A 25 -0.11 -3.01 -0.37
N VAL A 26 0.03 -2.45 -1.57
CA VAL A 26 0.79 -3.10 -2.65
C VAL A 26 2.23 -3.33 -2.23
N ILE A 27 2.92 -2.34 -1.65
CA ILE A 27 4.30 -2.50 -1.17
C ILE A 27 4.39 -3.59 -0.09
N MET A 28 3.47 -3.56 0.89
CA MET A 28 3.43 -4.55 1.97
C MET A 28 3.16 -5.98 1.46
N SER A 29 2.53 -6.14 0.30
CA SER A 29 2.31 -7.48 -0.30
C SER A 29 3.60 -8.16 -0.82
N PHE A 30 4.71 -7.42 -0.91
CA PHE A 30 6.04 -7.93 -1.25
C PHE A 30 6.97 -8.02 -0.03
N GLN A 31 6.42 -7.83 1.17
CA GLN A 31 7.17 -7.81 2.43
C GLN A 31 6.63 -8.86 3.39
N ASP A 32 7.54 -9.50 4.14
CA ASP A 32 7.14 -10.40 5.21
C ASP A 32 6.74 -9.62 6.47
N VAL A 33 5.52 -9.08 6.44
CA VAL A 33 4.96 -8.27 7.53
C VAL A 33 4.36 -9.17 8.60
N GLY A 34 5.19 -9.56 9.57
CA GLY A 34 4.77 -10.33 10.73
C GLY A 34 4.06 -9.50 11.81
N ARG A 35 3.53 -10.20 12.83
CA ARG A 35 2.88 -9.53 13.97
C ARG A 35 3.81 -8.56 14.68
N ARG A 36 5.09 -8.90 14.81
CA ARG A 36 6.06 -8.07 15.51
C ARG A 36 6.19 -6.72 14.80
N GLU A 37 6.37 -6.75 13.49
CA GLU A 37 6.63 -5.59 12.62
C GLU A 37 5.43 -4.64 12.62
N LEU A 38 4.20 -5.18 12.65
CA LEU A 38 2.97 -4.40 12.77
C LEU A 38 2.87 -3.60 14.07
N TRP A 39 3.33 -4.16 15.19
CA TRP A 39 3.23 -3.52 16.52
C TRP A 39 4.44 -2.64 16.86
N THR A 40 5.63 -2.99 16.35
CA THR A 40 6.86 -2.23 16.62
C THR A 40 7.12 -1.13 15.58
N GLY A 41 6.46 -1.18 14.42
CA GLY A 41 6.72 -0.28 13.30
C GLY A 41 8.11 -0.48 12.69
N GLN A 42 8.77 -1.60 12.99
CA GLN A 42 10.04 -1.97 12.35
C GLN A 42 9.80 -2.25 10.86
N ALA A 43 10.80 -1.93 10.03
CA ALA A 43 10.76 -2.28 8.62
C ALA A 43 10.69 -3.82 8.48
N ALA A 44 9.74 -4.28 7.67
CA ALA A 44 9.62 -5.68 7.30
C ALA A 44 10.62 -6.02 6.19
N ASP A 45 11.05 -7.28 6.17
CA ASP A 45 11.97 -7.78 5.15
C ASP A 45 11.29 -7.80 3.79
N TRP A 46 12.00 -7.34 2.76
CA TRP A 46 11.53 -7.42 1.38
C TRP A 46 11.78 -8.83 0.83
N VAL A 47 10.71 -9.53 0.49
CA VAL A 47 10.74 -10.93 0.02
C VAL A 47 10.29 -11.10 -1.43
N GLY A 48 9.96 -9.99 -2.12
CA GLY A 48 9.57 -10.03 -3.52
C GLY A 48 8.35 -10.91 -3.76
N PHE A 49 8.50 -11.93 -4.62
CA PHE A 49 7.40 -12.82 -5.00
C PHE A 49 7.31 -14.12 -4.17
N ASP A 50 8.21 -14.30 -3.19
CA ASP A 50 8.29 -15.55 -2.43
C ASP A 50 6.98 -15.84 -1.68
N GLN A 51 6.37 -14.83 -1.04
CA GLN A 51 5.07 -14.96 -0.39
C GLN A 51 3.95 -15.38 -1.36
N PHE A 52 3.89 -14.78 -2.55
CA PHE A 52 2.89 -15.13 -3.55
C PHE A 52 3.07 -16.57 -4.03
N THR A 53 4.32 -16.99 -4.25
CA THR A 53 4.65 -18.35 -4.69
C THR A 53 4.27 -19.37 -3.61
N ASN A 54 4.55 -19.07 -2.34
CA ASN A 54 4.19 -19.91 -1.22
C ASN A 54 2.66 -20.05 -1.06
N ILE A 55 1.90 -18.96 -1.16
CA ILE A 55 0.44 -18.98 -0.99
C ILE A 55 -0.27 -19.64 -2.18
N LEU A 56 0.14 -19.30 -3.41
CA LEU A 56 -0.52 -19.79 -4.62
C LEU A 56 -0.03 -21.18 -5.05
N GLY A 57 1.14 -21.60 -4.55
CA GLY A 57 1.72 -22.91 -4.78
C GLY A 57 1.40 -23.94 -3.69
N ASP A 58 0.67 -23.55 -2.64
CA ASP A 58 0.18 -24.48 -1.61
C ASP A 58 -0.98 -25.31 -2.18
N SER A 59 -0.75 -26.60 -2.38
CA SER A 59 -1.69 -27.57 -2.98
C SER A 59 -1.96 -28.74 -2.05
#